data_AF-A0A7S2FCF2-F1
#
_entry.id   AF-A0A7S2FCF2-F1
#
_cell.length_a   1.000
_cell.length_b   1.000
_cell.length_c   1.000
_cell.angle_alpha   90.00
_cell.angle_beta   90.00
_cell.angle_gamma   90.00
#
_symmetry.space_group_name_H-M   'P 1'
#
loop_
_entity.id
_entity.type
_entity.pdbx_description
1 polymer ?
#
loop_
_entity_poly.entity_id
_entity_poly.type
_entity_poly.pdbx_seq_one_letter_code
_entity_poly.pdbx_strand_id
1 'polypeptide(L)'
;RAYPDVVALAWGTPMYDNGNKVTTGGTSASTPSFAGIVSLLNGIRLDAGLPSLGFLQPRLYAAAAADEKGEMFYDITTGYTNVGGDYYDCGNGFRATSSWDPVTGWGSPRWEGLVAALTVDE
;
A
#
# COMPACT_ATOMS: atom_id res chain seq x y z
N ARG A 1 -8.46 13.00 -9.26
CA ARG A 1 -7.58 12.29 -8.31
C ARG A 1 -7.42 10.86 -8.83
N ALA A 2 -6.21 10.45 -9.17
CA ALA A 2 -5.93 9.05 -9.50
C ALA A 2 -5.62 8.25 -8.23
N TYR A 3 -5.77 6.93 -8.29
CA TYR A 3 -5.60 6.00 -7.18
C TYR A 3 -5.24 4.61 -7.74
N PRO A 4 -4.73 3.66 -6.92
CA PRO A 4 -4.42 3.78 -5.49
C PRO A 4 -3.14 4.58 -5.19
N ASP A 5 -2.91 4.86 -3.90
CA ASP A 5 -1.64 5.44 -3.43
C ASP A 5 -0.59 4.33 -3.22
N VAL A 6 -1.01 3.20 -2.65
CA VAL A 6 -0.21 1.99 -2.35
C VAL A 6 -1.08 0.74 -2.51
N VAL A 7 -0.46 -0.44 -2.52
CA VAL A 7 -1.14 -1.74 -2.51
C VAL A 7 -0.57 -2.62 -1.39
N ALA A 8 -1.35 -3.60 -0.92
CA ALA A 8 -0.83 -4.71 -0.10
C ALA A 8 -1.51 -6.00 -0.55
N LEU A 9 -1.17 -7.13 0.07
CA LEU A 9 -1.82 -8.41 -0.24
C LEU A 9 -3.35 -8.28 -0.11
N ALA A 10 -4.05 -8.75 -1.15
CA ALA A 10 -5.49 -8.62 -1.31
C ALA A 10 -6.16 -9.97 -1.61
N TRP A 11 -5.44 -11.08 -1.51
CA TRP A 11 -5.96 -12.42 -1.79
C TRP A 11 -5.32 -13.44 -0.86
N GLY A 12 -6.06 -14.48 -0.49
CA GLY A 12 -5.53 -15.54 0.35
C GLY A 12 -5.27 -15.12 1.80
N THR A 13 -5.96 -14.10 2.31
CA THR A 13 -5.76 -13.58 3.67
C THR A 13 -6.50 -14.45 4.68
N PRO A 14 -5.81 -15.12 5.62
CA PRO A 14 -6.46 -15.93 6.63
C PRO A 14 -7.15 -15.04 7.67
N MET A 15 -8.37 -15.40 8.04
CA MET A 15 -9.13 -14.72 9.09
C MET A 15 -9.96 -15.71 9.90
N TYR A 16 -10.45 -15.27 11.05
CA TYR A 16 -11.50 -15.97 11.78
C TYR A 16 -12.82 -15.23 11.60
N ASP A 17 -13.84 -15.95 11.15
CA ASP A 17 -15.22 -15.45 11.07
C ASP A 17 -16.13 -16.38 11.87
N ASN A 18 -16.83 -15.82 12.86
CA ASN A 18 -17.70 -16.55 13.78
C ASN A 18 -17.05 -17.83 14.36
N GLY A 19 -15.77 -17.75 14.75
CA GLY A 19 -15.00 -18.86 15.32
C GLY A 19 -14.41 -19.84 14.30
N ASN A 20 -14.68 -19.67 13.01
CA ASN A 20 -14.18 -20.54 11.95
C ASN A 20 -12.99 -19.92 11.23
N LYS A 21 -11.97 -20.72 10.93
CA LYS A 21 -10.88 -20.33 10.03
C LYS A 21 -11.44 -20.22 8.62
N VAL A 22 -11.36 -19.04 8.03
CA VAL A 22 -11.70 -18.80 6.63
C VAL A 22 -10.55 -18.07 5.95
N THR A 23 -10.54 -18.07 4.63
CA THR A 23 -9.58 -17.31 3.82
C THR A 23 -10.39 -16.36 2.94
N THR A 24 -10.04 -15.08 2.98
CA THR A 24 -10.72 -14.02 2.23
C THR A 24 -9.73 -13.24 1.35
N GLY A 25 -10.24 -12.25 0.63
CA GLY A 25 -9.45 -11.33 -0.17
C GLY A 25 -10.12 -9.96 -0.28
N GLY A 26 -9.84 -9.27 -1.36
CA GLY A 26 -10.24 -7.91 -1.62
C GLY A 26 -9.29 -6.89 -0.99
N THR A 27 -9.38 -5.66 -1.49
CA THR A 27 -8.67 -4.49 -0.93
C THR A 27 -9.07 -4.20 0.52
N SER A 28 -10.20 -4.75 0.97
CA SER A 28 -10.61 -4.78 2.38
C SER A 28 -9.60 -5.48 3.29
N ALA A 29 -8.85 -6.47 2.80
CA ALA A 29 -7.75 -7.09 3.56
C ALA A 29 -6.49 -6.21 3.54
N SER A 30 -6.19 -5.59 2.40
CA SER A 30 -5.02 -4.71 2.23
C SER A 30 -5.09 -3.44 3.08
N THR A 31 -6.30 -2.87 3.22
CA THR A 31 -6.55 -1.62 3.93
C THR A 31 -6.12 -1.65 5.40
N PRO A 32 -6.58 -2.61 6.25
CA PRO A 32 -6.12 -2.71 7.62
C PRO A 32 -4.65 -3.13 7.73
N SER A 33 -4.11 -3.89 6.78
CA SER A 33 -2.67 -4.20 6.76
C SER A 33 -1.82 -2.94 6.62
N PHE A 34 -2.16 -2.05 5.66
CA PHE A 34 -1.46 -0.78 5.51
C PHE A 34 -1.68 0.16 6.71
N ALA A 35 -2.90 0.22 7.24
CA ALA A 35 -3.19 0.99 8.46
C ALA A 35 -2.33 0.54 9.66
N GLY A 36 -2.12 -0.78 9.81
CA GLY A 36 -1.21 -1.34 10.82
C GLY A 36 0.24 -0.88 10.63
N ILE A 37 0.75 -0.88 9.39
CA ILE A 37 2.08 -0.37 9.07
C ILE A 37 2.20 1.11 9.46
N VAL A 38 1.22 1.95 9.07
CA VAL A 38 1.21 3.38 9.44
C VAL A 38 1.16 3.58 10.96
N SER A 39 0.41 2.74 11.69
CA SER A 39 0.38 2.78 13.15
C SER A 39 1.74 2.49 13.76
N LEU A 40 2.49 1.51 13.23
CA LEU A 40 3.83 1.19 13.71
C LEU A 40 4.81 2.33 13.42
N LEU A 41 4.75 2.94 12.23
CA LEU A 41 5.56 4.12 11.89
C LEU A 41 5.25 5.29 12.83
N ASN A 42 3.98 5.52 13.16
CA ASN A 42 3.59 6.52 14.15
C ASN A 42 4.13 6.20 15.54
N GLY A 43 4.18 4.92 15.94
CA GLY A 43 4.81 4.49 17.19
C GLY A 43 6.28 4.94 17.26
N ILE A 44 7.05 4.66 16.20
CA ILE A 44 8.47 5.09 16.11
C ILE A 44 8.60 6.61 16.20
N ARG A 45 7.74 7.36 15.51
CA ARG A 45 7.76 8.83 15.55
C ARG A 45 7.46 9.36 16.95
N LEU A 46 6.42 8.82 17.60
CA LEU A 46 6.02 9.25 18.95
C LEU A 46 7.10 8.94 19.99
N ASP A 47 7.76 7.78 19.89
CA ASP A 47 8.88 7.40 20.75
C ASP A 47 10.08 8.36 20.59
N ALA A 48 10.24 8.96 19.40
CA ALA A 48 11.23 9.99 19.11
C ALA A 48 10.74 11.43 19.45
N GLY A 49 9.57 11.59 20.05
CA GLY A 49 8.99 12.90 20.39
C GLY A 49 8.43 13.67 19.19
N LEU A 50 8.26 13.01 18.04
CA LEU A 50 7.73 13.59 16.81
C LEU A 50 6.21 13.45 16.72
N PRO A 51 5.51 14.37 16.01
CA PRO A 51 4.08 14.22 15.76
C PRO A 51 3.80 13.02 14.85
N SER A 52 2.58 12.48 14.93
CA SER A 52 2.12 11.44 14.00
C SER A 52 2.06 11.96 12.55
N LEU A 53 2.09 11.04 11.59
CA LEU A 53 2.13 11.33 10.15
C LEU A 53 0.90 12.10 9.63
N GLY A 54 -0.24 12.03 10.31
CA GLY A 54 -1.46 12.73 9.92
C GLY A 54 -1.90 12.41 8.47
N PHE A 55 -2.12 13.47 7.68
CA PHE A 55 -2.40 13.35 6.25
C PHE A 55 -1.14 12.92 5.49
N LEU A 56 -0.99 11.61 5.31
CA LEU A 56 0.24 10.97 4.84
C LEU A 56 0.57 11.26 3.36
N GLN A 57 -0.43 11.47 2.50
CA GLN A 57 -0.25 11.49 1.04
C GLN A 57 0.86 12.45 0.56
N PRO A 58 0.92 13.73 0.96
CA PRO A 58 1.95 14.64 0.44
C PRO A 58 3.37 14.15 0.75
N ARG A 59 3.61 13.73 1.99
CA ARG A 59 4.91 13.23 2.44
C ARG A 59 5.28 11.91 1.76
N LEU A 60 4.30 11.00 1.63
CA LEU A 60 4.50 9.70 0.98
C LEU A 60 4.94 9.86 -0.47
N TYR A 61 4.25 10.69 -1.24
CA TYR A 61 4.56 10.91 -2.65
C TYR A 61 5.89 11.64 -2.84
N ALA A 62 6.22 12.62 -1.99
CA ALA A 62 7.51 13.31 -2.04
C ALA A 62 8.67 12.33 -1.79
N ALA A 63 8.56 11.50 -0.75
CA ALA A 63 9.58 10.50 -0.43
C ALA A 63 9.68 9.41 -1.51
N ALA A 64 8.55 8.88 -1.99
CA ALA A 64 8.52 7.85 -3.03
C ALA A 64 9.13 8.33 -4.35
N ALA A 65 8.84 9.59 -4.74
CA ALA A 65 9.41 10.17 -5.95
C ALA A 65 10.93 10.43 -5.85
N ALA A 66 11.46 10.58 -4.63
CA ALA A 66 12.90 10.73 -4.37
C ALA A 66 13.62 9.38 -4.16
N ASP A 67 12.89 8.27 -4.07
CA ASP A 67 13.44 6.95 -3.84
C ASP A 67 13.95 6.30 -5.14
N GLU A 68 15.14 6.74 -5.58
CA GLU A 68 15.80 6.24 -6.79
C GLU A 68 16.14 4.75 -6.72
N LYS A 69 16.25 4.19 -5.51
CA LYS A 69 16.66 2.80 -5.27
C LYS A 69 15.48 1.85 -5.13
N GLY A 70 14.25 2.36 -5.10
CA GLY A 70 13.05 1.55 -4.86
C GLY A 70 13.07 0.85 -3.49
N GLU A 71 13.66 1.49 -2.48
CA GLU A 71 13.79 0.95 -1.12
C GLU A 71 12.49 1.05 -0.31
N MET A 72 11.60 1.99 -0.64
CA MET A 72 10.32 2.22 0.04
C MET A 72 9.21 1.26 -0.39
N PHE A 73 9.23 0.79 -1.65
CA PHE A 73 8.17 -0.05 -2.20
C PHE A 73 8.70 -1.16 -3.10
N TYR A 74 8.02 -2.30 -3.08
CA TYR A 74 8.09 -3.27 -4.16
C TYR A 74 7.21 -2.78 -5.30
N ASP A 75 7.83 -2.23 -6.34
CA ASP A 75 7.16 -1.77 -7.55
C ASP A 75 6.57 -2.96 -8.33
N ILE A 76 5.28 -2.88 -8.67
CA ILE A 76 4.54 -3.94 -9.34
C ILE A 76 4.33 -3.51 -10.78
N THR A 77 5.07 -4.15 -11.69
CA THR A 77 5.16 -3.69 -13.09
C THR A 77 4.41 -4.58 -14.09
N THR A 78 3.71 -5.59 -13.57
CA THR A 78 2.99 -6.58 -14.39
C THR A 78 1.62 -6.86 -13.83
N GLY A 79 0.63 -6.90 -14.71
CA GLY A 79 -0.77 -7.13 -14.37
C GLY A 79 -1.66 -6.02 -14.90
N TYR A 80 -2.96 -6.18 -14.70
CA TYR A 80 -3.97 -5.19 -15.06
C TYR A 80 -5.19 -5.35 -14.16
N THR A 81 -5.99 -4.29 -14.03
CA THR A 81 -7.31 -4.40 -13.39
C THR A 81 -8.30 -5.05 -14.35
N ASN A 82 -9.20 -5.90 -13.86
CA ASN A 82 -10.30 -6.42 -14.68
C ASN A 82 -11.44 -5.40 -14.73
N VAL A 83 -11.98 -5.11 -15.91
CA VAL A 83 -13.17 -4.28 -16.08
C VAL A 83 -14.39 -5.21 -15.98
N GLY A 84 -15.27 -4.96 -15.02
CA GLY A 84 -16.49 -5.76 -14.80
C GLY A 84 -16.46 -6.69 -13.58
N GLY A 85 -15.31 -6.79 -12.90
CA GLY A 85 -15.14 -7.64 -11.72
C GLY A 85 -15.25 -9.14 -12.05
N ASP A 86 -15.51 -9.97 -11.05
CA ASP A 86 -15.57 -11.43 -11.24
C ASP A 86 -16.80 -11.90 -12.03
N TYR A 87 -17.78 -11.01 -12.25
CA TYR A 87 -19.08 -11.35 -12.82
C TYR A 87 -19.22 -11.01 -14.31
N TYR A 88 -18.40 -10.09 -14.84
CA TYR A 88 -18.48 -9.63 -16.22
C TYR A 88 -17.08 -9.51 -16.81
N ASP A 89 -16.84 -10.18 -17.93
CA ASP A 89 -15.63 -9.99 -18.73
C ASP A 89 -15.84 -8.82 -19.70
N CYS A 90 -15.49 -7.61 -19.24
CA CYS A 90 -15.49 -6.41 -20.08
C CYS A 90 -14.08 -6.05 -20.56
N GLY A 91 -13.14 -7.01 -20.51
CA GLY A 91 -11.74 -6.82 -20.89
C GLY A 91 -10.86 -6.18 -19.82
N ASN A 92 -9.64 -5.82 -20.23
CA ASN A 92 -8.61 -5.31 -19.31
C ASN A 92 -8.76 -3.80 -19.10
N GLY A 93 -8.61 -3.38 -17.86
CA GLY A 93 -8.56 -1.99 -17.43
C GLY A 93 -7.15 -1.42 -17.51
N PHE A 94 -6.78 -0.62 -16.52
CA PHE A 94 -5.43 -0.08 -16.45
C PHE A 94 -4.39 -1.19 -16.29
N ARG A 95 -3.19 -0.96 -16.83
CA ARG A 95 -2.05 -1.87 -16.76
C ARG A 95 -1.04 -1.36 -15.75
N ALA A 96 -0.46 -2.27 -14.97
CA ALA A 96 0.64 -1.97 -14.07
C ALA A 96 1.89 -1.60 -14.87
N THR A 97 2.66 -0.62 -14.41
CA THR A 97 3.85 -0.11 -15.11
C THR A 97 4.97 0.17 -14.11
N SER A 98 6.14 0.58 -14.58
CA SER A 98 7.20 1.05 -13.67
C SER A 98 6.77 2.33 -12.95
N SER A 99 7.18 2.45 -11.70
CA SER A 99 6.85 3.57 -10.80
C SER A 99 5.35 3.66 -10.50
N TRP A 100 4.85 4.83 -10.10
CA TRP A 100 3.43 4.98 -9.78
C TRP A 100 2.53 4.63 -10.98
N ASP A 101 1.53 3.79 -10.75
CA ASP A 101 0.51 3.45 -11.73
C ASP A 101 -0.91 3.37 -11.13
N PRO A 102 -1.98 3.45 -11.96
CA PRO A 102 -3.36 3.42 -11.47
C PRO A 102 -3.91 2.00 -11.17
N VAL A 103 -3.04 0.99 -11.05
CA VAL A 103 -3.37 -0.38 -10.64
C VAL A 103 -2.86 -0.63 -9.21
N THR A 104 -1.61 -0.26 -8.94
CA THR A 104 -0.87 -0.58 -7.71
C THR A 104 -0.28 0.63 -7.00
N GLY A 105 -0.45 1.84 -7.54
CA GLY A 105 0.12 3.05 -6.96
C GLY A 105 1.64 2.97 -6.95
N TRP A 106 2.28 3.37 -5.85
CA TRP A 106 3.73 3.21 -5.68
C TRP A 106 4.18 1.76 -5.44
N GLY A 107 3.24 0.82 -5.26
CA GLY A 107 3.54 -0.58 -5.01
C GLY A 107 3.33 -1.02 -3.56
N SER A 108 3.93 -2.15 -3.20
CA SER A 108 3.75 -2.78 -1.89
C SER A 108 4.78 -2.24 -0.87
N PRO A 109 4.36 -1.83 0.34
CA PRO A 109 5.24 -1.21 1.33
C PRO A 109 6.45 -2.09 1.70
N ARG A 110 7.68 -1.54 1.64
CA ARG A 110 8.91 -2.12 2.20
C ARG A 110 9.22 -1.47 3.54
N TRP A 111 9.18 -2.26 4.61
CA TRP A 111 9.29 -1.75 5.98
C TRP A 111 10.50 -0.86 6.21
N GLU A 112 11.70 -1.31 5.84
CA GLU A 112 12.95 -0.58 6.09
C GLU A 112 12.99 0.79 5.39
N GLY A 113 12.57 0.85 4.12
CA GLY A 113 12.51 2.11 3.38
C GLY A 113 11.46 3.08 3.92
N LEU A 114 10.30 2.57 4.36
CA LEU A 114 9.28 3.40 5.00
C LEU A 114 9.76 3.98 6.32
N VAL A 115 10.45 3.19 7.15
CA VAL A 115 11.04 3.68 8.40
C VAL A 115 12.03 4.79 8.08
N ALA A 116 13.00 4.53 7.20
CA ALA A 116 14.02 5.51 6.83
C ALA A 116 13.42 6.84 6.31
N ALA A 117 12.36 6.77 5.49
CA ALA A 117 11.76 7.95 4.86
C ALA A 117 10.71 8.68 5.74
N LEU A 118 9.96 7.95 6.57
CA LEU A 118 8.77 8.48 7.24
C LEU A 118 8.94 8.71 8.74
N THR A 119 9.98 8.17 9.38
CA THR A 119 10.14 8.32 10.83
C THR A 119 11.15 9.39 11.26
N VAL A 120 11.81 10.05 10.31
CA VAL A 120 12.66 11.23 10.56
C VAL A 120 11.83 12.52 10.48
N ASP A 121 12.35 13.65 10.97
CA ASP A 121 11.80 14.97 10.62
C ASP A 121 12.49 15.53 9.37
N GLU A 122 11.80 16.46 8.69
CA GLU A 122 12.33 17.18 7.52
C GLU A 122 13.55 18.05 7.86
#